data_AF-A0A3C8C9C7-F1
#
_entry.id   AF-A0A3C8C9C7-F1
#
_cell.length_a   1.000
_cell.length_b   1.000
_cell.length_c   1.000
_cell.angle_alpha   90.00
_cell.angle_beta   90.00
_cell.angle_gamma   90.00
#
_symmetry.space_group_name_H-M   'P 1'
#
loop_
_entity.id
_entity.type
_entity.pdbx_description
1 polymer ?
#
loop_
_entity_poly.entity_id
_entity_poly.type
_entity_poly.pdbx_seq_one_letter_code
_entity_poly.pdbx_strand_id
1 'polypeptide(L)'
;MGSLLQAIKPALDRLKKQSPGWVNIVAKENVKIGVERLRTEDPILTARYEEGAIDIVGAFYDIKSGKVSLIIETQKIITPHSPTPFSSSPIHYQ
;
A
#
# COMPACT_ATOMS: atom_id res chain seq x y z
N MET A 1 -1.31 24.01 -15.07
CA MET A 1 0.05 24.18 -14.49
C MET A 1 -0.07 24.06 -12.98
N GLY A 2 0.55 23.01 -12.39
CA GLY A 2 0.52 22.71 -10.96
C GLY A 2 0.34 21.22 -10.59
N SER A 3 0.74 20.26 -11.43
CA SER A 3 0.41 18.84 -11.23
C SER A 3 1.07 18.20 -10.00
N LEU A 4 2.32 18.56 -9.69
CA LEU A 4 3.04 17.95 -8.56
C LEU A 4 2.51 18.44 -7.21
N LEU A 5 2.19 19.72 -7.08
CA LEU A 5 1.57 20.27 -5.86
C LEU A 5 0.16 19.71 -5.64
N GLN A 6 -0.60 19.47 -6.71
CA GLN A 6 -1.90 18.81 -6.62
C GLN A 6 -1.80 17.37 -6.11
N ALA A 7 -0.73 16.64 -6.48
CA ALA A 7 -0.51 15.29 -5.98
C ALA A 7 -0.26 15.26 -4.46
N ILE A 8 0.41 16.29 -3.91
CA ILE A 8 0.76 16.37 -2.48
C ILE A 8 -0.37 16.98 -1.64
N LYS A 9 -1.22 17.85 -2.21
CA LYS A 9 -2.29 18.56 -1.50
C LYS A 9 -3.17 17.66 -0.62
N PRO A 10 -3.62 16.47 -1.06
CA PRO A 10 -4.42 15.57 -0.23
C PRO A 10 -3.74 15.19 1.09
N ALA A 11 -2.42 15.01 1.09
CA ALA A 11 -1.66 14.70 2.31
C ALA A 11 -1.64 15.89 3.27
N LEU A 12 -1.58 17.12 2.75
CA LEU A 12 -1.65 18.33 3.56
C LEU A 12 -3.07 18.54 4.13
N ASP A 13 -4.11 18.24 3.36
CA ASP A 13 -5.51 18.37 3.78
C ASP A 13 -5.87 17.37 4.89
N ARG A 14 -5.32 16.14 4.84
CA ARG A 14 -5.55 15.09 5.87
C ARG A 14 -4.90 15.41 7.21
N LEU A 15 -3.87 16.26 7.24
CA LEU A 15 -3.08 16.52 8.43
C LEU A 15 -3.33 17.95 8.96
N LYS A 16 -3.59 18.08 10.27
CA LYS A 16 -3.66 19.40 10.93
C LYS A 16 -2.25 19.91 11.23
N LYS A 17 -1.94 21.13 10.80
CA LYS A 17 -0.61 21.77 10.93
C LYS A 17 -0.17 21.82 12.40
N GLN A 18 1.04 21.33 12.73
CA GLN A 18 1.92 21.82 13.82
C GLN A 18 3.16 20.91 14.03
N SER A 19 4.26 21.52 14.51
CA SER A 19 5.54 20.94 14.99
C SER A 19 6.72 20.74 14.01
N PRO A 20 7.98 20.72 14.51
CA PRO A 20 9.17 20.38 13.74
C PRO A 20 9.08 18.97 13.14
N GLY A 21 9.54 18.81 11.89
CA GLY A 21 9.44 17.52 11.17
C GLY A 21 8.16 17.34 10.35
N TRP A 22 7.30 18.36 10.31
CA TRP A 22 6.07 18.38 9.51
C TRP A 22 6.24 17.92 8.06
N VAL A 23 7.31 18.35 7.38
CA VAL A 23 7.59 17.97 5.99
C VAL A 23 7.73 16.45 5.84
N ASN A 24 8.41 15.79 6.78
CA ASN A 24 8.57 14.34 6.75
C ASN A 24 7.24 13.62 7.04
N ILE A 25 6.38 14.20 7.89
CA ILE A 25 5.04 13.67 8.17
C ILE A 25 4.18 13.74 6.91
N VAL A 26 4.13 14.91 6.26
CA VAL A 26 3.38 15.09 5.00
C VAL A 26 3.91 14.18 3.89
N ALA A 27 5.23 14.00 3.79
CA ALA A 27 5.81 13.10 2.80
C ALA A 27 5.40 11.64 3.04
N LYS A 28 5.42 11.17 4.29
CA LYS A 28 4.95 9.82 4.64
C LYS A 28 3.46 9.65 4.35
N GLU A 29 2.64 10.65 4.66
CA GLU A 29 1.21 10.62 4.36
C GLU A 29 0.94 10.61 2.85
N ASN A 30 1.72 11.34 2.06
CA ASN A 30 1.64 11.30 0.60
C ASN A 30 1.93 9.89 0.04
N VAL A 31 2.91 9.18 0.64
CA VAL A 31 3.18 7.78 0.26
C VAL A 31 2.01 6.87 0.60
N LYS A 32 1.38 7.02 1.78
CA LYS A 32 0.19 6.25 2.16
C LYS A 32 -0.96 6.45 1.18
N ILE A 33 -1.26 7.71 0.84
CA ILE A 33 -2.29 8.03 -0.14
C ILE A 33 -1.96 7.39 -1.50
N GLY A 34 -0.70 7.42 -1.93
CA GLY A 34 -0.26 6.73 -3.15
C GLY A 34 -0.54 5.23 -3.11
N VAL A 35 -0.21 4.56 -2.00
CA VAL A 35 -0.47 3.12 -1.79
C VAL A 35 -1.97 2.84 -1.78
N GLU A 36 -2.77 3.63 -1.06
CA GLU A 36 -4.23 3.52 -1.02
C GLU A 36 -4.82 3.60 -2.43
N ARG A 37 -4.41 4.59 -3.22
CA ARG A 37 -4.85 4.74 -4.62
C ARG A 37 -4.46 3.56 -5.49
N LEU A 38 -3.22 3.09 -5.42
CA LEU A 38 -2.78 1.92 -6.21
C LEU A 38 -3.55 0.65 -5.87
N ARG A 39 -4.02 0.51 -4.62
CA ARG A 39 -4.82 -0.63 -4.16
C ARG A 39 -6.31 -0.51 -4.49
N THR A 40 -6.80 0.68 -4.86
CA THR A 40 -8.26 0.94 -4.94
C THR A 40 -8.72 1.57 -6.25
N GLU A 41 -7.89 2.35 -6.92
CA GLU A 41 -8.27 3.16 -8.09
C GLU A 41 -7.83 2.54 -9.42
N ASP A 42 -6.82 1.66 -9.44
CA ASP A 42 -6.36 0.98 -10.66
C ASP A 42 -6.95 -0.44 -10.74
N PRO A 43 -7.86 -0.73 -11.69
CA PRO A 43 -8.55 -2.02 -11.75
C PRO A 43 -7.61 -3.24 -11.89
N ILE A 44 -6.46 -3.08 -12.53
CA ILE A 44 -5.50 -4.17 -12.75
C ILE A 44 -4.76 -4.45 -11.45
N LEU A 45 -4.26 -3.41 -10.80
CA LEU A 45 -3.50 -3.55 -9.55
C LEU A 45 -4.42 -3.97 -8.39
N THR A 46 -5.62 -3.41 -8.30
CA THR A 46 -6.64 -3.80 -7.31
C THR A 46 -6.94 -5.28 -7.41
N ALA A 47 -7.27 -5.80 -8.60
CA ALA A 47 -7.58 -7.22 -8.78
C ALA A 47 -6.42 -8.12 -8.33
N ARG A 48 -5.18 -7.79 -8.74
CA ARG A 48 -3.99 -8.57 -8.36
C ARG A 48 -3.66 -8.49 -6.88
N TYR A 49 -3.94 -7.36 -6.24
CA TYR A 49 -3.77 -7.17 -4.80
C TYR A 49 -4.82 -7.97 -4.02
N GLU A 50 -6.09 -7.92 -4.41
CA GLU A 50 -7.18 -8.66 -3.77
C GLU A 50 -7.06 -10.18 -3.95
N GLU A 51 -6.55 -10.64 -5.10
CA GLU A 51 -6.21 -12.05 -5.36
C GLU A 51 -4.99 -12.53 -4.54
N GLY A 52 -4.25 -11.61 -3.90
CA GLY A 52 -3.00 -11.91 -3.18
C GLY A 52 -1.82 -12.24 -4.09
N ALA A 53 -1.93 -11.97 -5.40
CA ALA A 53 -0.87 -12.20 -6.37
C ALA A 53 0.29 -11.19 -6.24
N ILE A 54 -0.01 -9.98 -5.76
CA ILE A 54 0.97 -8.94 -5.44
C ILE A 54 0.63 -8.27 -4.10
N ASP A 55 1.65 -7.73 -3.43
CA ASP A 55 1.46 -6.76 -2.35
C ASP A 55 1.96 -5.38 -2.81
N ILE A 56 1.35 -4.32 -2.28
CA ILE A 56 1.67 -2.94 -2.60
C ILE A 56 2.09 -2.27 -1.30
N VAL A 57 3.37 -1.98 -1.14
CA VAL A 57 3.94 -1.39 0.08
C VAL A 57 4.53 0.00 -0.17
N GLY A 58 4.35 0.90 0.79
CA GLY A 58 4.94 2.24 0.77
C GLY A 58 6.29 2.27 1.49
N ALA A 59 7.22 3.09 1.01
CA ALA A 59 8.50 3.31 1.68
C ALA A 59 8.83 4.81 1.76
N PHE A 60 9.49 5.20 2.85
CA PHE A 60 10.03 6.55 3.05
C PHE A 60 11.55 6.49 3.19
N TYR A 61 12.24 7.27 2.38
CA TYR A 61 13.69 7.41 2.44
C TYR A 61 14.09 8.67 3.23
N ASP A 62 14.85 8.49 4.31
CA ASP A 62 15.40 9.58 5.09
C ASP A 62 16.75 10.02 4.48
N ILE A 63 16.79 11.20 3.87
CA ILE A 63 17.97 11.72 3.17
C ILE A 63 19.15 11.95 4.11
N LYS A 64 18.91 12.27 5.38
CA LYS A 64 19.97 12.60 6.34
C LYS A 64 20.74 11.36 6.79
N SER A 65 20.01 10.26 6.98
CA SER A 65 20.55 9.01 7.53
C SER A 65 20.76 7.91 6.49
N GLY A 66 20.20 8.06 5.28
CA GLY A 66 20.21 7.02 4.25
C GLY A 66 19.28 5.85 4.54
N LYS A 67 18.45 5.93 5.58
CA LYS A 67 17.59 4.83 6.01
C LYS A 67 16.28 4.80 5.22
N VAL A 68 15.83 3.60 4.87
CA VAL A 68 14.49 3.35 4.33
C VAL A 68 13.59 2.83 5.45
N SER A 69 12.42 3.41 5.60
CA SER A 69 11.36 2.94 6.50
C SER A 69 10.16 2.48 5.69
N LEU A 70 9.73 1.24 5.88
CA LEU A 70 8.48 0.76 5.31
C LEU A 70 7.30 1.42 6.06
N ILE A 71 6.35 1.92 5.30
CA ILE A 71 5.09 2.44 5.82
C ILE A 71 4.09 1.29 5.73
N ILE A 72 4.05 0.50 6.80
CA ILE A 72 3.08 -0.58 6.97
C ILE A 72 1.79 -0.03 7.56
N GLU A 73 0.68 -0.26 6.88
CA GLU A 73 -0.65 -0.12 7.48
C GLU A 73 -1.09 -1.47 8.03
N THR A 74 -1.69 -1.47 9.22
CA THR A 74 -2.28 -2.69 9.79
C THR A 74 -3.42 -3.13 8.88
N GLN A 75 -3.20 -4.18 8.11
CA GLN A 75 -4.19 -4.74 7.19
C GLN A 75 -5.49 -5.04 7.97
N LYS A 76 -6.64 -4.63 7.43
CA LYS A 76 -7.89 -5.34 7.73
C LYS A 76 -7.61 -6.80 7.37
N ILE A 77 -7.84 -7.71 8.30
CA ILE A 77 -7.72 -9.15 8.08
C ILE A 77 -8.69 -9.50 6.95
N ILE A 78 -8.21 -9.50 5.72
CA ILE A 78 -8.86 -10.15 4.60
C ILE A 78 -8.76 -11.63 4.94
N THR A 79 -9.90 -12.21 5.31
CA THR A 79 -10.04 -13.63 5.59
C THR A 79 -9.34 -14.40 4.47
N PRO A 80 -8.44 -15.36 4.78
CA PRO A 80 -7.87 -16.19 3.74
C PRO A 80 -9.02 -16.83 2.97
N HIS A 81 -9.14 -16.54 1.67
CA HIS A 81 -10.02 -17.28 0.79
C HIS A 81 -9.65 -18.75 0.95
N SER A 82 -10.65 -19.57 1.28
CA SER A 82 -10.51 -20.99 1.64
C SER A 82 -9.44 -21.68 0.81
N PRO A 83 -8.47 -22.42 1.40
CA PRO A 83 -7.54 -23.19 0.61
C PRO A 83 -8.36 -24.12 -0.27
N THR A 84 -8.23 -23.98 -1.60
CA THR A 84 -8.82 -24.92 -2.54
C THR A 84 -8.35 -26.32 -2.12
N PRO A 85 -9.27 -27.24 -1.78
CA PRO A 85 -8.85 -28.58 -1.40
C PRO A 85 -8.08 -29.17 -2.58
N PHE A 86 -6.84 -29.58 -2.30
CA PHE A 86 -6.02 -30.33 -3.25
C PHE A 86 -6.87 -31.54 -3.68
N SER A 87 -7.31 -31.53 -4.94
CA SER A 87 -8.10 -32.62 -5.51
C SER A 87 -7.22 -33.85 -5.63
N SER A 88 -7.14 -34.65 -4.57
CA SER A 88 -6.55 -35.98 -4.61
C SER A 88 -7.50 -36.90 -5.36
N SER A 89 -7.41 -36.90 -6.69
CA SER A 89 -7.97 -37.99 -7.49
C SER A 89 -7.19 -39.26 -7.13
N PRO A 90 -7.85 -40.33 -6.64
CA PRO A 90 -7.16 -41.57 -6.31
C PRO A 90 -6.59 -42.20 -7.57
N ILE A 91 -5.28 -42.42 -7.58
CA ILE A 91 -4.61 -43.19 -8.63
C ILE A 91 -5.04 -44.64 -8.45
N HIS A 92 -5.91 -45.13 -9.34
CA HIS A 92 -6.14 -46.56 -9.49
C HIS A 92 -4.91 -47.20 -10.14
N TYR A 93 -4.15 -47.97 -9.36
CA TYR A 93 -3.21 -48.94 -9.93
C TYR A 93 -3.99 -50.21 -10.30
N GLN A 94 -4.00 -50.54 -11.59
CA GLN A 94 -4.20 -51.89 -12.12
C GLN A 94 -2.81 -52.46 -12.41
#